data_AF-A0A961H2K3-F1
#
_entry.id   AF-A0A961H2K3-F1
#
_cell.length_a   1.000
_cell.length_b   1.000
_cell.length_c   1.000
_cell.angle_alpha   90.00
_cell.angle_beta   90.00
_cell.angle_gamma   90.00
#
_symmetry.space_group_name_H-M   'P 1'
#
loop_
_entity.id
_entity.type
_entity.pdbx_description
1 polymer ?
#
loop_
_entity_poly.entity_id
_entity_poly.type
_entity_poly.pdbx_seq_one_letter_code
_entity_poly.pdbx_strand_id
1 'polypeptide(L)' 'EELSFYLDFFRYGVPPHGGFGMGLARVLMLMLGLPNLREATYLFRGPTRLLP' A
#
# COMPACT_ATOMS: atom_id res chain seq x y z
N GLU A 1 -22.50 2.67 11.39
CA GLU A 1 -23.06 1.76 10.37
C GLU A 1 -22.08 1.42 9.26
N GLU A 2 -21.21 2.32 8.78
CA GLU A 2 -20.37 2.08 7.58
C GLU A 2 -19.46 0.84 7.61
N LEU A 3 -19.03 0.38 8.79
CA LEU A 3 -18.15 -0.79 8.95
C LEU A 3 -18.87 -2.06 9.43
N SER A 4 -20.19 -2.03 9.64
CA SER A 4 -20.93 -3.18 10.21
C SER A 4 -20.75 -4.43 9.35
N PHE A 5 -20.84 -4.28 8.03
CA PHE A 5 -20.64 -5.36 7.06
C PHE A 5 -19.26 -6.04 7.21
N TYR A 6 -18.19 -5.26 7.39
CA TYR A 6 -16.84 -5.81 7.60
C TYR A 6 -16.73 -6.56 8.94
N LEU A 7 -17.36 -6.03 9.99
CA LEU A 7 -17.27 -6.60 11.33
C LEU A 7 -18.05 -7.91 11.50
N ASP A 8 -19.11 -8.10 10.72
CA ASP A 8 -19.95 -9.30 10.79
C ASP A 8 -19.20 -10.59 10.43
N PHE A 9 -18.16 -10.52 9.60
CA PHE A 9 -17.30 -11.65 9.26
C PHE A 9 -16.56 -12.24 10.47
N PHE A 10 -16.28 -11.44 11.49
CA PHE A 10 -15.52 -11.89 12.66
C PHE A 10 -16.39 -12.60 13.71
N ARG A 11 -17.72 -12.57 13.58
CA ARG A 11 -18.65 -13.09 14.60
C ARG A 11 -18.70 -14.61 14.69
N TYR A 12 -18.36 -15.33 13.63
CA TYR A 12 -18.55 -16.79 13.53
C TYR A 12 -17.24 -17.59 13.52
N GLY A 13 -16.29 -17.20 14.37
CA GLY A 13 -15.06 -17.98 14.58
C GLY A 13 -14.00 -17.74 13.50
N VAL A 14 -13.51 -16.51 13.39
CA VAL A 14 -12.34 -16.21 12.55
C VAL A 14 -11.08 -16.81 13.20
N PRO A 15 -10.18 -17.46 12.45
CA PRO A 15 -8.87 -17.83 12.99
C PRO A 15 -8.03 -16.58 13.30
N PRO A 16 -7.08 -16.66 14.25
CA PRO A 16 -6.11 -15.58 14.46
C PRO A 16 -5.31 -15.39 13.17
N HIS A 17 -5.35 -14.17 12.63
CA HIS A 17 -4.72 -13.82 11.36
C HIS A 17 -3.96 -12.50 11.51
N GLY A 18 -2.96 -12.32 10.65
CA GLY A 18 -2.14 -11.13 10.58
C GLY A 18 -1.40 -11.09 9.26
N GLY A 19 -0.84 -9.94 8.94
CA GLY A 19 -0.07 -9.75 7.71
C GLY A 19 0.71 -8.45 7.78
N PHE A 20 1.50 -8.20 6.73
CA PHE A 20 2.23 -6.96 6.58
C PHE A 20 2.06 -6.45 5.15
N GLY A 21 2.14 -5.14 4.97
CA GLY A 21 2.10 -4.48 3.67
C GLY A 21 3.46 -3.87 3.34
N MET A 22 3.90 -4.02 2.09
CA MET A 22 5.08 -3.32 1.58
C MET A 22 4.75 -2.56 0.30
N GLY A 23 5.19 -1.31 0.24
CA GLY A 23 5.07 -0.50 -0.97
C GLY A 23 6.11 -0.91 -1.99
N LEU A 24 5.70 -1.51 -3.10
CA LEU A 24 6.58 -1.98 -4.17
C LEU A 24 7.64 -0.93 -4.59
N ALA A 25 7.21 0.30 -4.86
CA ALA A 25 8.11 1.38 -5.26
C ALA A 25 9.18 1.69 -4.19
N ARG A 26 8.83 1.62 -2.90
CA ARG A 26 9.77 1.85 -1.80
C ARG A 26 10.75 0.68 -1.66
N VAL A 27 10.25 -0.56 -1.82
CA VAL A 27 11.11 -1.75 -1.83
C VAL A 27 12.14 -1.65 -2.95
N LEU A 28 11.72 -1.30 -4.17
CA LEU A 28 12.63 -1.11 -5.31
C LEU A 28 13.63 0.02 -5.08
N MET A 29 13.18 1.17 -4.56
CA MET A 29 14.05 2.30 -4.24
C MET A 29 15.18 1.89 -3.28
N LEU A 30 14.85 1.14 -2.23
CA LEU A 30 15.83 0.65 -1.25
C LEU A 30 16.74 -0.43 -1.82
N MET A 31 16.20 -1.39 -2.57
CA MET A 31 16.97 -2.47 -3.20
C MET A 31 17.99 -1.96 -4.22
N LEU A 32 17.64 -0.89 -4.94
CA LEU A 32 18.47 -0.29 -5.99
C LEU A 32 19.28 0.91 -5.51
N GLY A 33 19.17 1.30 -4.22
CA GLY A 33 19.88 2.44 -3.67
C GLY A 33 19.51 3.79 -4.29
N LEU A 34 18.28 3.94 -4.78
CA LEU A 34 17.83 5.16 -5.45
C LEU A 34 17.60 6.28 -4.42
N PRO A 35 18.02 7.53 -4.72
CA PRO A 35 17.88 8.65 -3.79
C PRO A 35 16.44 9.16 -3.67
N ASN A 36 15.55 8.82 -4.63
CA ASN A 36 14.18 9.28 -4.65
C ASN A 36 13.18 8.22 -5.15
N LEU A 37 12.01 8.16 -4.52
CA LEU A 37 10.92 7.25 -4.91
C LEU A 37 10.44 7.48 -6.35
N ARG A 38 10.56 8.72 -6.84
CA ARG A 38 10.19 9.10 -8.21
C ARG A 38 10.96 8.30 -9.26
N GLU A 39 12.20 7.93 -8.96
CA GLU A 39 13.06 7.16 -9.87
C GLU A 39 12.69 5.67 -9.91
N ALA A 40 12.03 5.17 -8.86
CA ALA A 40 11.52 3.80 -8.80
C ALA A 40 10.13 3.64 -9.47
N THR A 41 9.50 4.74 -9.92
CA THR A 41 8.15 4.73 -10.48
C THR A 41 8.14 5.29 -11.90
N TYR A 42 7.63 4.52 -12.86
CA TYR A 42 7.56 4.96 -14.27
C TYR A 42 6.83 6.29 -14.46
N LEU A 43 5.63 6.43 -13.88
CA LEU A 43 4.86 7.67 -13.86
C LEU A 43 4.50 8.03 -12.42
N PHE A 44 5.37 8.81 -11.78
CA PHE A 44 5.15 9.27 -10.40
C PHE A 44 3.82 10.02 -10.26
N ARG A 45 3.01 9.71 -9.24
CA ARG A 45 1.80 10.48 -8.92
C ARG A 45 2.02 11.23 -7.62
N GLY A 46 1.90 12.55 -7.69
CA GLY A 46 1.94 13.43 -6.54
C GLY A 46 0.85 14.50 -6.66
N PRO A 47 0.50 15.20 -5.57
CA PRO A 47 -0.59 16.18 -5.57
C PRO A 47 -0.45 17.27 -6.63
N THR A 48 0.79 17.61 -7.01
CA THR A 48 1.11 18.68 -7.96
C THR A 48 1.41 18.19 -9.39
N ARG A 49 1.41 16.87 -9.65
CA ARG A 49 1.68 16.32 -10.99
C ARG A 49 0.40 15.88 -11.67
N LEU A 50 -0.14 16.77 -12.52
CA LEU A 50 -1.39 16.57 -13.24
C LEU A 50 -1.20 15.94 -14.64
N LEU A 51 -0.05 16.19 -15.27
CA LEU A 51 0.27 15.71 -16.62
C LEU A 51 1.36 14.60 -16.56
N PRO A 52 1.39 13.69 -17.55
CA PRO A 52 2.54 12.83 -17.82
C PRO A 52 3.81 13.66 -18.08
#